data_AF-G4YGH3-F1
#
_entry.id   AF-G4YGH3-F1
#
_cell.length_a   1.000
_cell.length_b   1.000
_cell.length_c   1.000
_cell.angle_alpha   90.00
_cell.angle_beta   90.00
_cell.angle_gamma   90.00
#
_symmetry.space_group_name_H-M   'P 1'
#
loop_
_entity.id
_entity.type
_entity.pdbx_description
1 polymer ?
#
loop_
_entity_poly.entity_id
_entity_poly.type
_entity_poly.pdbx_seq_one_letter_code
_entity_poly.pdbx_strand_id
1 'polypeptide(L)'
;LARKWGVPAKHGDVPDAYVKADKEEELRIYIRVPQVIKIPEEILKERVVETDAEVVLELKKALYGLKQAGRLRSKLLLLKLVEIGFHQSLVD
;
A
#
# COMPACT_ATOMS: atom_id res chain seq x y z
N LEU A 1 -14.46 7.09 21.60
CA LEU A 1 -15.20 8.30 21.17
C LEU A 1 -16.71 8.14 21.37
N ALA A 2 -17.38 7.14 20.78
CA ALA A 2 -18.83 6.91 20.91
C ALA A 2 -19.36 6.89 22.35
N ARG A 3 -18.64 6.22 23.27
CA ARG A 3 -19.02 6.15 24.69
C ARG A 3 -18.93 7.48 25.46
N LYS A 4 -18.15 8.45 24.95
CA LYS A 4 -17.93 9.77 25.57
C LYS A 4 -18.86 10.86 25.00
N TRP A 5 -19.36 10.66 23.78
CA TRP A 5 -20.16 11.66 23.05
C TRP A 5 -21.59 11.18 22.73
N GLY A 6 -21.96 9.94 23.06
CA GLY A 6 -23.32 9.42 22.86
C GLY A 6 -23.74 9.22 21.41
N VAL A 7 -22.82 9.39 20.45
CA VAL A 7 -23.09 9.21 19.02
C VAL A 7 -22.60 7.82 18.59
N PRO A 8 -23.46 6.99 17.96
CA PRO A 8 -23.04 5.74 17.35
C PRO A 8 -21.93 6.01 16.33
N ALA A 9 -20.85 5.24 16.38
CA ALA A 9 -19.77 5.39 15.42
C ALA A 9 -20.30 5.11 14.00
N LYS A 10 -20.25 6.13 13.13
CA LYS A 10 -20.61 6.02 11.72
C LYS A 10 -19.44 5.41 10.93
N HIS A 11 -19.78 4.79 9.81
CA HIS A 11 -18.81 4.35 8.79
C HIS A 11 -18.07 5.61 8.28
N GLY A 12 -16.91 5.91 8.86
CA GLY A 12 -16.25 7.22 8.71
C GLY A 12 -15.44 7.66 9.94
N ASP A 13 -15.96 7.37 11.15
CA ASP A 13 -15.48 7.99 12.39
C ASP A 13 -14.15 7.44 12.90
N VAL A 14 -13.69 6.33 12.32
CA VAL A 14 -12.38 5.73 12.60
C VAL A 14 -11.58 5.78 11.30
N PRO A 15 -10.76 6.83 11.08
CA PRO A 15 -9.93 6.96 9.88
C PRO A 15 -9.04 5.73 9.64
N ASP A 16 -8.59 5.11 10.74
CA ASP A 16 -7.73 3.92 10.74
C ASP A 16 -8.47 2.63 10.32
N ALA A 17 -9.81 2.60 10.42
CA ALA A 17 -10.60 1.43 10.04
C ALA A 17 -10.56 1.17 8.52
N TYR A 18 -10.52 2.23 7.72
CA TYR A 18 -10.41 2.12 6.27
C TYR A 18 -9.04 1.67 5.79
N VAL A 19 -7.98 1.92 6.56
CA VAL A 19 -6.61 1.47 6.23
C VAL A 19 -6.50 -0.05 6.39
N LYS A 20 -7.27 -0.62 7.31
CA LYS A 20 -7.24 -2.05 7.65
C LYS A 20 -8.31 -2.88 6.93
N ALA A 21 -9.30 -2.22 6.31
CA ALA A 21 -10.35 -2.88 5.55
C ALA A 21 -9.78 -3.65 4.35
N ASP A 22 -10.22 -4.89 4.21
CA ASP A 22 -9.92 -5.70 3.04
C ASP A 22 -10.56 -5.10 1.79
N LYS A 23 -9.93 -5.35 0.63
CA LYS A 23 -10.55 -5.02 -0.65
C LYS A 23 -11.70 -6.00 -0.93
N GLU A 24 -12.66 -5.55 -1.73
CA GLU A 24 -13.67 -6.44 -2.32
C GLU A 24 -12.96 -7.56 -3.11
N GLU A 25 -13.42 -8.80 -2.96
CA GLU A 25 -12.74 -9.97 -3.55
C GLU A 25 -12.61 -9.87 -5.08
N GLU A 26 -13.61 -9.28 -5.72
CA GLU A 26 -13.68 -9.05 -7.17
C GLU A 26 -12.79 -7.89 -7.62
N LEU A 27 -12.43 -6.98 -6.72
CA LEU A 27 -11.67 -5.79 -7.04
C LEU A 27 -10.17 -6.08 -6.97
N ARG A 28 -9.52 -6.19 -8.13
CA ARG A 28 -8.05 -6.27 -8.24
C ARG A 28 -7.48 -4.89 -8.49
N ILE A 29 -6.79 -4.36 -7.49
CA ILE A 29 -6.16 -3.05 -7.56
C ILE A 29 -4.65 -3.23 -7.67
N TYR A 30 -4.06 -2.69 -8.73
CA TYR A 30 -2.62 -2.73 -8.95
C TYR A 30 -2.01 -1.35 -8.74
N ILE A 31 -0.81 -1.32 -8.16
CA ILE A 31 0.00 -0.12 -8.00
C ILE A 31 1.38 -0.34 -8.63
N ARG A 32 1.88 0.66 -9.34
CA ARG A 32 3.27 0.66 -9.81
C ARG A 32 4.21 0.85 -8.63
N VAL A 33 5.33 0.13 -8.65
CA VAL A 33 6.40 0.36 -7.66
C VAL A 33 6.93 1.78 -7.86
N PRO A 34 7.05 2.58 -6.78
CA PRO A 34 7.67 3.90 -6.86
C PRO A 34 9.12 3.82 -7.36
N GLN A 35 9.59 4.80 -8.13
CA GLN A 35 10.96 4.85 -8.67
C GLN A 35 12.05 4.83 -7.59
N VAL A 36 11.72 5.34 -6.40
CA VAL A 36 12.59 5.35 -5.22
C VAL A 36 12.82 3.93 -4.65
N ILE A 37 12.27 2.89 -5.26
CA ILE A 37 12.42 1.50 -4.80
C ILE A 37 12.99 0.64 -5.91
N LYS A 38 14.12 -0.01 -5.61
CA LYS A 38 14.76 -1.00 -6.46
C LYS A 38 14.29 -2.38 -6.11
N ILE A 39 14.00 -3.15 -7.15
CA ILE A 39 13.59 -4.54 -7.05
C ILE A 39 14.86 -5.41 -7.13
N PRO A 40 15.06 -6.39 -6.23
CA PRO A 40 16.17 -7.33 -6.35
C PRO A 40 16.12 -8.07 -7.70
N GLU A 41 17.26 -8.25 -8.36
CA GLU A 41 17.34 -8.97 -9.63
C GLU A 41 16.80 -10.40 -9.55
N GLU A 42 16.88 -11.03 -8.39
CA GLU A 42 16.34 -12.36 -8.12
C GLU A 42 14.82 -12.40 -8.32
N ILE A 43 14.11 -11.39 -7.79
CA ILE A 43 12.66 -11.25 -7.92
C ILE A 43 12.27 -10.91 -9.38
N LEU A 44 13.10 -10.13 -10.08
CA LEU A 44 12.90 -9.83 -11.50
C LEU A 44 13.07 -11.07 -12.39
N LYS A 45 14.11 -11.87 -12.14
CA LYS A 45 14.40 -13.13 -12.85
C LYS A 45 13.29 -14.16 -12.64
N GLU A 46 12.77 -14.29 -11.43
CA GLU A 46 11.62 -15.16 -11.15
C GLU A 46 10.35 -14.74 -11.90
N ARG A 47 10.16 -13.43 -12.12
CA ARG A 47 8.98 -12.89 -12.80
C ARG A 47 9.13 -12.74 -14.30
N VAL A 48 10.31 -13.03 -14.88
CA VAL A 48 10.63 -12.84 -16.31
C VAL A 48 10.35 -11.39 -16.74
N VAL A 49 10.66 -10.41 -15.87
CA VAL A 49 10.47 -8.99 -16.15
C VAL A 49 11.84 -8.34 -16.29
N GLU A 50 12.04 -7.57 -17.36
CA GLU A 50 13.34 -6.94 -17.66
C GLU A 50 13.56 -5.63 -16.88
N THR A 51 12.49 -4.96 -16.44
CA THR A 51 12.60 -3.65 -15.78
C THR A 51 11.67 -3.46 -14.59
N ASP A 52 12.15 -2.75 -13.56
CA ASP A 52 11.37 -2.39 -12.36
C ASP A 52 10.08 -1.63 -12.68
N ALA A 53 10.06 -0.89 -13.79
CA ALA A 53 8.92 -0.08 -14.24
C ALA A 53 7.71 -0.91 -14.69
N GLU A 54 7.95 -2.16 -15.08
CA GLU A 54 6.92 -3.11 -15.51
C GLU A 54 6.33 -3.91 -14.33
N VAL A 55 6.98 -3.85 -13.16
CA VAL A 55 6.49 -4.54 -11.97
C VAL A 55 5.36 -3.74 -11.33
N VAL A 56 4.21 -4.41 -11.21
CA VAL A 56 3.05 -3.93 -10.47
C VAL A 56 2.76 -4.83 -9.29
N LEU A 57 2.26 -4.22 -8.21
CA LEU A 57 1.89 -4.91 -6.98
C LEU A 57 0.38 -4.90 -6.83
N GLU A 58 -0.20 -6.06 -6.55
CA GLU A 58 -1.61 -6.13 -6.17
C GLU A 58 -1.76 -5.71 -4.71
N LEU A 59 -2.60 -4.71 -4.48
CA LEU A 59 -2.99 -4.30 -3.14
C LEU A 59 -3.96 -5.35 -2.59
N LYS A 60 -3.74 -5.81 -1.36
CA LYS A 60 -4.68 -6.69 -0.63
C LYS A 60 -5.71 -5.94 0.21
N LYS A 61 -5.48 -4.65 0.46
CA LYS A 61 -6.32 -3.78 1.29
C LYS A 61 -6.97 -2.70 0.43
N ALA A 62 -8.12 -2.19 0.89
CA ALA A 62 -8.87 -1.17 0.16
C ALA A 62 -8.11 0.16 0.06
N LEU A 63 -8.27 0.85 -1.08
CA LEU A 63 -7.64 2.16 -1.35
C LEU A 63 -8.21 3.30 -0.49
N TYR A 64 -9.43 3.16 0.03
CA TYR A 64 -10.17 4.26 0.66
C TYR A 64 -9.52 4.80 1.94
N GLY A 65 -8.86 3.96 2.75
CA GLY A 65 -8.05 4.43 3.88
C GLY A 65 -6.72 5.05 3.47
N LEU A 66 -6.25 4.68 2.28
CA LEU A 66 -4.96 5.07 1.74
C LEU A 66 -4.99 6.50 1.13
N LYS A 67 -6.14 6.92 0.59
CA LYS A 67 -6.32 8.23 -0.07
C LYS A 67 -6.28 9.41 0.92
N GLN A 68 -6.69 9.21 2.16
CA GLN A 68 -6.79 10.27 3.18
C GLN A 68 -5.45 10.62 3.86
N ALA A 69 -4.40 9.82 3.64
CA ALA A 69 -3.13 9.95 4.39
C ALA A 69 -1.90 9.87 3.48
N GLY A 70 -1.76 10.77 2.50
CA GLY A 70 -0.73 10.69 1.44
C GLY A 70 0.71 10.46 1.94
N ARG A 71 1.20 11.25 2.93
CA ARG A 71 2.57 11.07 3.48
C ARG A 71 2.72 9.79 4.30
N LEU A 72 1.72 9.47 5.14
CA LEU A 72 1.71 8.26 5.95
C LEU A 72 1.64 7.01 5.06
N ARG A 73 0.87 7.07 3.97
CA ARG A 73 0.78 6.06 2.92
C ARG A 73 2.15 5.80 2.30
N SER A 74 2.85 6.84 1.83
CA SER A 74 4.17 6.65 1.22
C SER A 74 5.15 6.00 2.20
N LYS A 75 5.10 6.40 3.47
CA LYS A 75 5.96 5.83 4.52
C LYS A 75 5.61 4.36 4.83
N LEU A 76 4.33 4.04 5.00
CA LEU A 76 3.88 2.67 5.26
C LEU A 76 4.11 1.74 4.06
N LEU A 77 3.91 2.25 2.85
CA LEU A 77 4.21 1.53 1.62
C LEU A 77 5.71 1.22 1.53
N LEU A 78 6.57 2.21 1.75
CA LEU A 78 8.02 2.01 1.75
C LEU A 78 8.43 0.96 2.80
N LEU A 79 7.93 1.05 4.03
CA LEU A 79 8.22 0.07 5.08
C LEU A 79 7.79 -1.34 4.69
N LYS A 80 6.60 -1.49 4.10
CA LYS A 80 6.13 -2.81 3.64
C LYS A 80 6.93 -3.36 2.47
N LEU A 81 7.38 -2.50 1.57
CA LEU A 81 8.23 -2.92 0.45
C LEU A 81 9.58 -3.39 0.96
N VAL A 82 10.17 -2.68 1.93
CA VAL A 82 11.40 -3.14 2.59
C VAL A 82 11.19 -4.48 3.30
N GLU A 83 10.07 -4.68 3.98
CA GLU A 83 9.74 -5.96 4.64
C GLU A 83 9.63 -7.14 3.65
N ILE A 84 9.19 -6.89 2.41
CA ILE A 84 9.06 -7.91 1.36
C ILE A 84 10.39 -8.12 0.61
N GLY A 85 11.46 -7.41 1.00
CA GLY A 85 12.81 -7.56 0.43
C GLY A 85 13.16 -6.55 -0.67
N PHE A 86 12.32 -5.55 -0.91
CA PHE A 86 12.65 -4.46 -1.83
C PHE A 86 13.59 -3.46 -1.15
N HIS A 87 14.44 -2.78 -1.92
CA HIS A 87 15.44 -1.87 -1.37
C HIS A 87 15.12 -0.43 -1.76
N GLN A 88 15.33 0.51 -0.85
CA GLN A 88 15.22 1.92 -1.19
C GLN A 88 16.37 2.31 -2.12
N SER A 89 16.02 2.87 -3.27
CA SER A 89 16.94 3.47 -4.22
C SER A 89 17.47 4.80 -3.67
N LEU A 90 18.76 5.07 -3.89
CA LEU A 90 19.40 6.34 -3.56
C LEU A 90 19.27 7.39 -4.68
N VAL A 91 18.65 7.02 -5.80
CA VAL A 91 18.40 7.93 -6.92
C VAL A 91 16.93 8.36 -6.92
N ASP A 92 16.73 9.68 -6.99
CA ASP A 92 15.43 10.35 -7.11
C ASP A 92 14.77 10.13 -8.48
#